data_AF-A0A970V4S6-F1
#
_entry.id   AF-A0A970V4S6-F1
#
_cell.length_a   1.000
_cell.length_b   1.000
_cell.length_c   1.000
_cell.angle_alpha   90.00
_cell.angle_beta   90.00
_cell.angle_gamma   90.00
#
_symmetry.space_group_name_H-M   'P 1'
#
loop_
_entity.id
_entity.type
_entity.pdbx_description
1 polymer ?
#
loop_
_entity_poly.entity_id
_entity_poly.type
_entity_poly.pdbx_seq_one_letter_code
_entity_poly.pdbx_strand_id
1 'polypeptide(L)'
;CAPGRVFSDGKFALVRTRGDKILGYVLAGGTLLKFEGQELASSNAGPVFLVNDGQRVELNGPQGARVKAEALGAATQILCNHQPLKTQIQGRALQIAIPVLPKTWKISFSQDDTVCTVTGDGPQPLKIRAPKVINCIVNGVSRYFSRAPGGYIYPKLDVTVPAWGSDPPE
;
A
#
# COMPACT_ATOMS: atom_id res chain seq x y z
N CYS A 1 -7.30 -24.78 24.88
CA CYS A 1 -6.22 -24.41 23.96
C CYS A 1 -5.73 -23.02 24.31
N ALA A 2 -4.48 -22.85 24.74
CA ALA A 2 -3.94 -21.51 24.95
C ALA A 2 -3.92 -20.78 23.59
N PRO A 3 -4.50 -19.58 23.47
CA PRO A 3 -4.39 -18.81 22.23
C PRO A 3 -2.91 -18.60 21.93
N GLY A 4 -2.50 -18.84 20.69
CA GLY A 4 -1.15 -18.50 20.25
C GLY A 4 -0.86 -17.03 20.58
N ARG A 5 0.39 -16.73 20.96
CA ARG A 5 0.84 -15.35 21.27
C ARG A 5 0.50 -14.36 20.18
N VAL A 6 0.42 -14.81 18.92
CA VAL A 6 -0.02 -14.02 17.77
C VAL A 6 -1.36 -14.56 17.29
N PHE A 7 -2.32 -13.67 17.07
CA PHE A 7 -3.56 -13.95 16.38
C PHE A 7 -3.69 -13.04 15.17
N SER A 8 -4.05 -13.59 14.01
CA SER A 8 -4.28 -12.84 12.79
C SER A 8 -5.37 -13.52 11.97
N ASP A 9 -6.17 -12.72 11.27
CA ASP A 9 -7.10 -13.19 10.22
C ASP A 9 -6.48 -13.12 8.80
N GLY A 10 -5.24 -12.63 8.70
CA GLY A 10 -4.53 -12.48 7.43
C GLY A 10 -3.82 -13.74 6.96
N LYS A 11 -3.45 -13.75 5.69
CA LYS A 11 -2.66 -14.84 5.06
C LYS A 11 -1.29 -15.01 5.70
N PHE A 12 -0.69 -13.91 6.19
CA PHE A 12 0.58 -13.92 6.89
C PHE A 12 0.60 -12.86 7.99
N ALA A 13 1.22 -13.20 9.12
CA ALA A 13 1.47 -12.27 10.20
C ALA A 13 2.79 -12.57 10.90
N LEU A 14 3.48 -11.52 11.35
CA LEU A 14 4.73 -11.60 12.08
C LEU A 14 4.72 -10.55 13.19
N VAL A 15 5.22 -10.90 14.37
CA VAL A 15 5.53 -9.94 15.44
C VAL A 15 6.94 -10.22 15.92
N ARG A 16 7.81 -9.20 15.86
CA ARG A 16 9.18 -9.26 16.36
C ARG A 16 9.25 -8.64 17.73
N THR A 17 9.84 -9.34 18.69
CA THR A 17 10.02 -8.85 20.07
C THR A 17 11.48 -8.89 20.52
N ARG A 18 11.80 -8.12 21.56
CA ARG A 18 13.01 -8.24 22.38
C ARG A 18 12.61 -8.07 23.83
N GLY A 19 12.55 -9.18 24.58
CA GLY A 19 11.87 -9.20 25.87
C GLY A 19 10.38 -8.88 25.69
N ASP A 20 9.84 -8.02 26.54
CA ASP A 20 8.43 -7.58 26.50
C ASP A 20 8.18 -6.44 25.50
N LYS A 21 9.22 -5.98 24.78
CA LYS A 21 9.11 -4.89 23.82
C LYS A 21 8.87 -5.43 22.41
N ILE A 22 7.80 -4.96 21.77
CA ILE A 22 7.57 -5.17 20.33
C ILE A 22 8.51 -4.24 19.53
N LEU A 23 9.28 -4.83 18.62
CA LEU A 23 10.21 -4.13 17.72
C LEU A 23 9.64 -3.93 16.33
N GLY A 24 8.68 -4.75 15.92
CA GLY A 24 8.04 -4.64 14.62
C GLY A 24 6.93 -5.65 14.44
N TYR A 25 6.01 -5.39 13.52
CA TYR A 25 4.98 -6.34 13.13
C TYR A 25 4.57 -6.19 11.66
N VAL A 26 4.01 -7.27 11.12
CA VAL A 26 3.47 -7.36 9.76
C VAL A 26 2.09 -8.01 9.83
N LEU A 27 1.13 -7.41 9.13
CA LEU A 27 -0.17 -8.00 8.78
C LEU A 27 -0.28 -8.02 7.26
N ALA A 28 -0.37 -9.19 6.64
CA ALA A 28 -0.46 -9.32 5.20
C ALA A 28 -1.71 -10.11 4.80
N GLY A 29 -2.62 -9.43 4.09
CA GLY A 29 -3.80 -10.07 3.53
C GLY A 29 -4.95 -10.28 4.53
N GLY A 30 -5.05 -9.47 5.58
CA GLY A 30 -6.08 -9.59 6.63
C GLY A 30 -6.67 -8.24 7.03
N THR A 31 -7.40 -8.21 8.14
CA THR A 31 -7.96 -7.00 8.76
C THR A 31 -7.62 -6.84 10.24
N LEU A 32 -7.05 -7.85 10.90
CA LEU A 32 -6.81 -7.83 12.34
C LEU A 32 -5.52 -8.57 12.70
N LEU A 33 -4.68 -7.93 13.51
CA LEU A 33 -3.51 -8.52 14.15
C LEU A 33 -3.53 -8.23 15.65
N LYS A 34 -3.39 -9.29 16.45
CA LYS A 34 -3.25 -9.21 17.91
C LYS A 34 -1.99 -9.92 18.38
N PHE A 35 -1.38 -9.40 19.43
CA PHE A 35 -0.28 -10.03 20.17
C PHE A 35 -0.59 -10.05 21.66
N GLU A 36 -0.56 -11.22 22.28
CA GLU A 36 -0.87 -11.43 23.70
C GLU A 36 -2.22 -10.80 24.12
N GLY A 37 -3.21 -10.88 23.23
CA GLY A 37 -4.55 -10.32 23.43
C GLY A 37 -4.67 -8.82 23.12
N GLN A 38 -3.56 -8.09 22.99
CA GLN A 38 -3.54 -6.69 22.58
C GLN A 38 -3.70 -6.56 21.07
N GLU A 39 -4.57 -5.67 20.61
CA GLU A 39 -4.70 -5.29 19.20
C GLU A 39 -3.49 -4.46 18.77
N LEU A 40 -2.73 -4.96 17.79
CA LEU A 40 -1.64 -4.24 17.15
C LEU A 40 -2.09 -3.53 15.89
N ALA A 41 -3.01 -4.12 15.13
CA ALA A 41 -3.58 -3.50 13.95
C ALA A 41 -5.01 -3.98 13.71
N SER A 42 -5.85 -3.06 13.25
CA SER A 42 -7.21 -3.37 12.80
C SER A 42 -7.61 -2.51 11.61
N SER A 43 -8.46 -3.04 10.73
CA SER A 43 -9.07 -2.29 9.64
C SER A 43 -10.55 -2.59 9.50
N ASN A 44 -11.32 -1.61 9.07
CA ASN A 44 -12.74 -1.77 8.73
C ASN A 44 -12.98 -2.36 7.33
N ALA A 45 -11.94 -2.51 6.50
CA ALA A 45 -12.02 -3.08 5.16
C ALA A 45 -10.72 -3.81 4.83
N GLY A 46 -10.82 -4.90 4.07
CA GLY A 46 -9.66 -5.74 3.74
C GLY A 46 -9.70 -6.29 2.32
N PRO A 47 -8.62 -6.96 1.89
CA PRO A 47 -7.39 -7.21 2.67
C PRO A 47 -6.46 -5.99 2.76
N VAL A 48 -5.81 -5.80 3.91
CA VAL A 48 -4.70 -4.83 4.07
C VAL A 48 -3.35 -5.52 4.14
N PHE A 49 -2.32 -4.80 3.72
CA PHE A 49 -0.91 -5.10 3.97
C PHE A 49 -0.33 -3.97 4.79
N LEU A 50 0.09 -4.27 6.02
CA LEU A 50 0.64 -3.32 6.96
C LEU A 50 1.98 -3.84 7.49
N VAL A 51 3.00 -3.01 7.39
CA VAL A 51 4.32 -3.24 7.99
C VAL A 51 4.62 -2.07 8.92
N ASN A 52 5.02 -2.38 10.15
CA ASN A 52 5.52 -1.41 11.11
C ASN A 52 6.81 -1.93 11.72
N ASP A 53 7.93 -1.28 11.45
CA ASP A 53 9.26 -1.66 11.98
C ASP A 53 9.74 -0.75 13.13
N GLY A 54 8.85 0.12 13.63
CA GLY A 54 9.12 1.11 14.67
C GLY A 54 9.70 2.44 14.19
N GLN A 55 10.17 2.54 12.95
CA GLN A 55 10.58 3.80 12.31
C GLN A 55 9.67 4.18 11.14
N ARG A 56 9.28 3.19 10.35
CA ARG A 56 8.43 3.30 9.18
C ARG A 56 7.16 2.48 9.35
N VAL A 57 6.06 3.07 8.92
CA VAL A 57 4.79 2.35 8.72
C VAL A 57 4.45 2.39 7.24
N GLU A 58 4.27 1.22 6.64
CA GLU A 58 3.79 1.09 5.27
C GLU A 58 2.45 0.37 5.26
N LEU A 59 1.46 1.01 4.65
CA LEU A 59 0.11 0.52 4.55
C LEU A 59 -0.34 0.47 3.08
N ASN A 60 -0.85 -0.67 2.65
CA ASN A 60 -1.57 -0.84 1.40
C ASN A 60 -2.92 -1.51 1.68
N GLY A 61 -3.95 -1.14 0.95
CA GLY A 61 -5.29 -1.69 1.17
C GLY A 61 -6.36 -0.98 0.33
N PRO A 62 -7.63 -1.39 0.48
CA PRO A 62 -8.72 -0.82 -0.30
C PRO A 62 -8.91 0.67 -0.01
N GLN A 63 -9.25 1.44 -1.05
CA GLN A 63 -9.53 2.86 -0.92
C GLN A 63 -10.63 3.13 0.11
N GLY A 64 -10.47 4.17 0.93
CA GLY A 64 -11.43 4.52 1.98
C GLY A 64 -11.35 3.65 3.24
N ALA A 65 -10.50 2.61 3.26
CA ALA A 65 -10.25 1.85 4.47
C ALA A 65 -9.66 2.74 5.56
N ARG A 66 -10.10 2.52 6.79
CA ARG A 66 -9.53 3.10 8.00
C ARG A 66 -8.77 2.01 8.70
N VAL A 67 -7.51 2.28 8.99
CA VAL A 67 -6.60 1.36 9.66
C VAL A 67 -6.15 2.00 10.96
N LYS A 68 -6.31 1.25 12.04
CA LYS A 68 -5.70 1.55 13.33
C LYS A 68 -4.45 0.68 13.46
N ALA A 69 -3.34 1.28 13.86
CA ALA A 69 -2.06 0.59 14.03
C ALA A 69 -1.36 1.09 15.30
N GLU A 70 -0.83 0.19 16.12
CA GLU A 70 -0.04 0.54 17.31
C GLU A 70 1.30 1.13 16.87
N ALA A 71 1.64 2.32 17.37
CA ALA A 71 2.93 2.96 17.17
C ALA A 71 3.97 2.34 18.12
N LEU A 72 5.05 1.79 17.56
CA LEU A 72 6.13 1.16 18.34
C LEU A 72 7.23 2.15 18.77
N GLY A 73 7.13 3.40 18.33
CA GLY A 73 8.11 4.47 18.54
C GLY A 73 7.65 5.77 17.87
N ALA A 74 8.56 6.73 17.73
CA ALA A 74 8.34 7.91 16.92
C ALA A 74 8.49 7.53 15.44
N ALA A 75 7.44 6.96 14.84
CA ALA A 75 7.44 6.65 13.42
C ALA A 75 7.78 7.95 12.65
N THR A 76 8.93 8.00 11.99
CA THR A 76 9.38 9.19 11.26
C THR A 76 8.81 9.23 9.85
N GLN A 77 8.26 8.11 9.38
CA GLN A 77 7.71 7.99 8.03
C GLN A 77 6.47 7.09 8.00
N ILE A 78 5.38 7.60 7.46
CA ILE A 78 4.16 6.83 7.18
C ILE A 78 3.94 6.86 5.66
N LEU A 79 3.90 5.68 5.05
CA LEU A 79 3.60 5.50 3.64
C LEU A 79 2.26 4.80 3.51
N CYS A 80 1.39 5.33 2.65
CA CYS A 80 0.15 4.67 2.25
C CYS A 80 0.16 4.53 0.73
N ASN A 81 -0.01 3.32 0.20
CA ASN A 81 0.09 3.05 -1.24
C ASN A 81 1.40 3.62 -1.83
N HIS A 82 2.51 3.41 -1.12
CA HIS A 82 3.85 3.90 -1.45
C HIS A 82 4.02 5.44 -1.49
N GLN A 83 3.05 6.20 -0.97
CA GLN A 83 3.11 7.66 -0.89
C GLN A 83 3.23 8.14 0.56
N PRO A 84 4.11 9.12 0.85
CA PRO A 84 4.17 9.74 2.17
C PRO A 84 2.83 10.34 2.55
N LEU A 85 2.27 9.88 3.67
CA LEU A 85 1.07 10.44 4.23
C LEU A 85 1.44 11.51 5.25
N LYS A 86 0.94 12.74 5.05
CA LYS A 86 1.05 13.81 6.05
C LYS A 86 0.07 13.51 7.19
N THR A 87 0.41 12.56 8.04
CA THR A 87 -0.38 12.20 9.24
C THR A 87 0.27 12.78 10.49
N GLN A 88 -0.55 13.35 11.36
CA GLN A 88 -0.14 13.66 12.73
C GLN A 88 -0.26 12.40 13.58
N ILE A 89 0.82 12.02 14.26
CA ILE A 89 0.82 10.93 15.23
C ILE A 89 0.12 11.44 16.50
N GLN A 90 -1.05 10.90 16.82
CA GLN A 90 -1.76 11.22 18.06
C GLN A 90 -1.59 10.08 19.08
N GLY A 91 -0.59 10.20 19.95
CA GLY A 91 -0.32 9.21 20.99
C GLY A 91 0.25 7.90 20.48
N ARG A 92 -0.18 6.76 21.06
CA ARG A 92 0.32 5.41 20.71
C ARG A 92 -0.43 4.73 19.56
N ALA A 93 -1.54 5.29 19.08
CA ALA A 93 -2.32 4.70 17.99
C ALA A 93 -2.26 5.58 16.75
N LEU A 94 -1.82 5.00 15.64
CA LEU A 94 -1.89 5.59 14.31
C LEU A 94 -3.25 5.28 13.71
N GLN A 95 -4.01 6.33 13.36
CA GLN A 95 -5.22 6.20 12.56
C GLN A 95 -4.90 6.67 11.15
N ILE A 96 -4.91 5.74 10.21
CA ILE A 96 -4.55 5.97 8.82
C ILE A 96 -5.79 5.73 7.97
N ALA A 97 -6.20 6.74 7.20
CA ALA A 97 -7.23 6.59 6.19
C ALA A 97 -6.56 6.39 4.83
N ILE A 98 -6.86 5.27 4.17
CA ILE A 98 -6.42 5.04 2.79
C ILE A 98 -7.20 6.02 1.90
N PRO A 99 -6.52 6.92 1.15
CA PRO A 99 -7.19 7.94 0.37
C PRO A 99 -8.20 7.33 -0.62
N VAL A 100 -9.39 7.93 -0.68
CA VAL A 100 -10.33 7.67 -1.78
C VAL A 100 -9.84 8.47 -2.97
N LEU A 101 -9.52 7.78 -4.06
CA LEU A 101 -9.05 8.43 -5.27
C LEU A 101 -10.25 8.96 -6.06
N PRO A 102 -10.09 10.07 -6.80
CA PRO A 102 -11.15 10.57 -7.66
C PRO A 102 -11.44 9.54 -8.75
N LYS A 103 -12.73 9.35 -9.10
CA LYS A 103 -13.18 8.46 -10.20
C LYS A 103 -12.82 8.95 -11.61
N THR A 104 -11.83 9.84 -11.70
CA THR A 104 -11.34 10.46 -12.92
C THR A 104 -9.83 10.47 -12.88
N TRP A 105 -9.18 10.23 -14.01
CA TRP A 105 -7.74 10.31 -14.12
C TRP A 105 -7.27 11.76 -14.20
N LYS A 106 -6.38 12.14 -13.29
CA LYS A 106 -5.61 13.38 -13.37
C LYS A 106 -4.20 13.03 -13.80
N ILE A 107 -3.72 13.66 -14.86
CA ILE A 107 -2.42 13.35 -15.48
C ILE A 107 -1.58 14.62 -15.48
N SER A 108 -0.32 14.51 -15.04
CA SER A 108 0.69 15.56 -15.12
C SER A 108 2.00 15.01 -15.67
N PHE A 109 2.82 15.89 -16.22
CA PHE A 109 4.12 15.54 -16.82
C PHE A 109 5.25 16.33 -16.15
N SER A 110 6.45 15.76 -16.14
CA SER A 110 7.69 16.49 -15.83
C SER A 110 7.99 17.54 -16.89
N GLN A 111 8.89 18.48 -16.60
CA GLN A 111 9.26 19.57 -17.52
C GLN A 111 9.81 19.08 -18.87
N ASP A 112 10.43 17.91 -18.90
CA ASP A 112 11.01 17.27 -20.07
C ASP A 112 10.09 16.21 -20.72
N ASP A 113 8.87 16.06 -20.21
CA ASP A 113 7.88 15.05 -20.62
C ASP A 113 8.33 13.58 -20.49
N THR A 114 9.42 13.30 -19.77
CA THR A 114 9.93 11.93 -19.61
C THR A 114 9.24 11.15 -18.49
N VAL A 115 8.62 11.86 -17.53
CA VAL A 115 7.85 11.26 -16.43
C VAL A 115 6.39 11.71 -16.49
N CYS A 116 5.48 10.75 -16.47
CA CYS A 116 4.04 10.97 -16.35
C CYS A 116 3.59 10.54 -14.96
N THR A 117 2.94 11.44 -14.21
CA THR A 117 2.30 11.13 -12.94
C THR A 117 0.79 11.12 -13.11
N VAL A 118 0.15 10.04 -12.67
CA VAL A 118 -1.29 9.83 -12.77
C VAL A 118 -1.86 9.62 -11.38
N THR A 119 -2.94 10.33 -11.07
CA THR A 119 -3.69 10.17 -9.82
C THR A 119 -5.16 9.98 -10.13
N GLY A 120 -5.79 8.96 -9.54
CA GLY A 120 -7.20 8.67 -9.71
C GLY A 120 -7.53 7.19 -9.75
N ASP A 121 -8.80 6.90 -10.01
CA ASP A 121 -9.35 5.58 -10.25
C ASP A 121 -10.44 5.69 -11.32
N GLY A 122 -10.05 6.26 -12.47
CA GLY A 122 -10.95 6.48 -13.60
C GLY A 122 -11.20 5.23 -14.43
N PRO A 123 -11.99 5.35 -15.52
CA PRO A 123 -12.28 4.24 -16.42
C PRO A 123 -11.02 3.56 -16.98
N GLN A 124 -11.09 2.25 -17.16
CA GLN A 124 -10.04 1.42 -17.75
C GLN A 124 -10.39 1.03 -19.21
N PRO A 125 -9.40 0.84 -20.10
CA PRO A 125 -7.96 1.00 -19.85
C PRO A 125 -7.54 2.47 -19.78
N LEU A 126 -6.59 2.78 -18.90
CA LEU A 126 -5.97 4.11 -18.82
C LEU A 126 -5.13 4.34 -20.09
N LYS A 127 -5.56 5.31 -20.92
CA LYS A 127 -4.88 5.72 -22.15
C LYS A 127 -4.32 7.13 -22.00
N ILE A 128 -3.02 7.30 -22.23
CA ILE A 128 -2.34 8.58 -22.05
C ILE A 128 -1.55 8.94 -23.30
N ARG A 129 -1.70 10.16 -23.83
CA ARG A 129 -0.83 10.66 -24.90
C ARG A 129 0.47 11.16 -24.29
N ALA A 130 1.56 10.42 -24.50
CA ALA A 130 2.83 10.58 -23.80
C ALA A 130 4.02 10.09 -24.67
N PRO A 131 4.37 10.81 -25.74
CA PRO A 131 5.32 10.34 -26.74
C PRO A 131 6.75 10.17 -26.21
N LYS A 132 7.17 10.98 -25.22
CA LYS A 132 8.53 11.00 -24.66
C LYS A 132 8.66 10.27 -23.31
N VAL A 133 7.54 9.85 -22.71
CA VAL A 133 7.55 9.27 -21.37
C VAL A 133 8.34 7.97 -21.32
N ILE A 134 9.28 7.87 -20.39
CA ILE A 134 10.02 6.65 -20.07
C ILE A 134 9.59 6.06 -18.71
N ASN A 135 8.97 6.86 -17.85
CA ASN A 135 8.46 6.41 -16.55
C ASN A 135 7.02 6.89 -16.31
N CYS A 136 6.13 5.97 -15.92
CA CYS A 136 4.75 6.28 -15.57
C CYS A 136 4.51 5.92 -14.10
N ILE A 137 4.16 6.92 -13.28
CA ILE A 137 3.83 6.75 -11.86
C ILE A 137 2.32 6.85 -11.74
N VAL A 138 1.64 5.78 -11.36
CA VAL A 138 0.18 5.76 -11.15
C VAL A 138 -0.10 5.57 -9.67
N ASN A 139 -0.79 6.54 -9.07
CA ASN A 139 -1.11 6.58 -7.64
C ASN A 139 0.12 6.36 -6.76
N GLY A 140 1.26 6.91 -7.18
CA GLY A 140 2.53 6.80 -6.47
C GLY A 140 3.36 5.56 -6.76
N VAL A 141 2.87 4.64 -7.61
CA VAL A 141 3.58 3.41 -7.99
C VAL A 141 4.10 3.53 -9.40
N SER A 142 5.40 3.28 -9.62
CA SER A 142 5.93 3.16 -10.98
C SER A 142 5.33 1.93 -11.66
N ARG A 143 4.72 2.12 -12.82
CA ARG A 143 4.03 1.09 -13.59
C ARG A 143 4.71 0.89 -14.93
N TYR A 144 4.86 -0.38 -15.31
CA TYR A 144 5.12 -0.73 -16.69
C TYR A 144 3.96 -0.26 -17.57
N PHE A 145 4.27 0.09 -18.82
CA PHE A 145 3.28 0.49 -19.81
C PHE A 145 3.64 -0.04 -21.18
N SER A 146 2.62 -0.33 -21.98
CA SER A 146 2.79 -0.64 -23.40
C SER A 146 2.67 0.65 -24.21
N ARG A 147 3.49 0.81 -25.25
CA ARG A 147 3.42 1.95 -26.17
C ARG A 147 2.66 1.55 -27.44
N ALA A 148 1.75 2.42 -27.88
CA ALA A 148 1.02 2.27 -29.13
C ALA A 148 1.40 3.36 -30.14
N PRO A 149 1.10 3.15 -31.45
CA PRO A 149 1.24 4.18 -32.46
C PRO A 149 0.54 5.50 -32.08
N GLY A 150 1.09 6.63 -32.55
CA GLY A 150 0.57 7.97 -32.22
C GLY A 150 1.03 8.53 -30.87
N GLY A 151 1.99 7.87 -30.20
CA GLY A 151 2.59 8.35 -28.96
C GLY A 151 1.74 8.11 -27.72
N TYR A 152 0.84 7.11 -27.76
CA TYR A 152 0.03 6.72 -26.60
C TYR A 152 0.73 5.66 -25.76
N ILE A 153 0.52 5.69 -24.44
CA ILE A 153 0.93 4.66 -23.50
C ILE A 153 -0.29 4.12 -22.74
N TYR A 154 -0.21 2.84 -22.34
CA TYR A 154 -1.22 2.13 -21.56
C TYR A 154 -0.56 1.50 -20.32
N PRO A 155 -0.62 2.17 -19.16
CA PRO A 155 -0.08 1.64 -17.91
C PRO A 155 -0.78 0.35 -17.48
N LYS A 156 -0.01 -0.60 -16.97
CA LYS A 156 -0.53 -1.84 -16.39
C LYS A 156 -0.96 -1.56 -14.95
N LEU A 157 -2.27 -1.46 -14.74
CA LEU A 157 -2.88 -1.09 -13.46
C LEU A 157 -3.08 -2.27 -12.52
N ASP A 158 -3.12 -3.48 -13.05
CA ASP A 158 -3.32 -4.68 -12.25
C ASP A 158 -2.17 -4.88 -11.27
N VAL A 159 -2.54 -5.16 -10.03
CA VAL A 159 -1.62 -5.68 -9.02
C VAL A 159 -1.37 -7.13 -9.39
N THR A 160 -0.45 -7.39 -10.31
CA THR A 160 0.21 -8.69 -10.29
C THR A 160 1.06 -8.67 -9.04
N VAL A 161 0.52 -9.24 -7.95
CA VAL A 161 1.39 -9.93 -6.99
C VAL A 161 2.28 -10.80 -7.87
N PRO A 162 3.62 -10.65 -7.88
CA PRO A 162 4.44 -11.62 -8.58
C PRO A 162 4.12 -12.97 -7.92
N ALA A 163 3.31 -13.78 -8.59
CA ALA A 163 3.17 -15.18 -8.27
C ALA A 163 4.51 -15.79 -8.65
N TRP A 164 5.45 -15.79 -7.70
CA TRP A 164 6.61 -16.67 -7.81
C TRP A 164 6.05 -18.09 -7.80
N GLY A 165 5.95 -18.72 -8.98
CA GLY A 165 5.77 -20.16 -9.11
C GLY A 165 4.47 -20.68 -9.72
N SER A 166 3.80 -19.98 -10.63
CA SER A 166 2.85 -20.67 -11.54
C SER A 166 2.69 -19.93 -12.85
N ASP A 167 3.53 -20.24 -13.83
CA ASP A 167 3.12 -20.02 -15.21
C ASP A 167 1.93 -20.94 -15.51
N PRO A 168 0.83 -20.45 -16.09
CA PRO A 168 -0.23 -21.33 -16.58
C PRO A 168 0.32 -22.16 -17.75
N PRO A 169 -0.01 -23.46 -17.83
CA PRO A 169 0.40 -24.29 -18.96
C PRO A 169 -0.22 -23.77 -20.26
N GLU A 170 0.55 -23.88 -21.34
CA GLU A 170 0.20 -23.51 -22.73
C GLU A 170 -1.12 -24.12 -23.22
#